data_AF-A0A7K2QLP0-F1
#
_entry.id   AF-A0A7K2QLP0-F1
#
_cell.length_a   1.000
_cell.length_b   1.000
_cell.length_c   1.000
_cell.angle_alpha   90.00
_cell.angle_beta   90.00
_cell.angle_gamma   90.00
#
_symmetry.space_group_name_H-M   'P 1'
#
loop_
_entity.id
_entity.type
_entity.pdbx_description
1 polymer ?
#
loop_
_entity_poly.entity_id
_entity_poly.type
_entity_poly.pdbx_seq_one_letter_code
_entity_poly.pdbx_strand_id
1 'polypeptide(L)'
;LAAGPLGMPLARRVADLVGLHPYLQRPFPDEGRRAGLVRMAVAADLGALHALAGAAAGDAEARERVEWSALYAEEAGLLGPDPLGPLREGLRESLGDLGPDAADRCWAQAREAFGRGGISTAGEAVAATWRWRDGRFPRLVQLCGPSGSGKSTYARSLPGVGAYISLDDLRTARGSRSDQRANADVLREGLDRLDAALAAAAAGGGTVVWDATS
;
A
#
# COMPACT_ATOMS: atom_id res chain seq x y z
N LEU A 1 -12.42 -1.88 20.73
CA LEU A 1 -12.39 -0.41 20.52
C LEU A 1 -13.58 -0.05 19.63
N ALA A 2 -14.72 0.30 20.23
CA ALA A 2 -15.91 0.70 19.48
C ALA A 2 -15.77 2.19 19.11
N ALA A 3 -16.04 2.54 17.85
CA ALA A 3 -15.74 3.86 17.26
C ALA A 3 -16.57 5.05 17.81
N GLY A 4 -17.32 4.86 18.90
CA GLY A 4 -18.15 5.90 19.51
C GLY A 4 -19.14 6.56 18.53
N PRO A 5 -19.67 7.75 18.86
CA PRO A 5 -20.62 8.49 18.01
C PRO A 5 -20.00 9.02 16.70
N LEU A 6 -18.68 9.00 16.57
CA LEU A 6 -17.94 9.51 15.41
C LEU A 6 -17.88 8.50 14.24
N GLY A 7 -18.09 7.21 14.52
CA GLY A 7 -18.11 6.16 13.52
C GLY A 7 -16.73 5.79 12.96
N MET A 8 -16.66 4.61 12.33
CA MET A 8 -15.40 4.07 11.78
C MET A 8 -14.72 4.95 10.72
N PRO A 9 -15.44 5.63 9.80
CA PRO A 9 -14.79 6.45 8.77
C PRO A 9 -14.00 7.64 9.33
N LEU A 10 -14.54 8.31 10.36
CA LEU A 10 -13.84 9.42 10.99
C LEU A 10 -12.70 8.92 11.88
N ALA A 11 -12.91 7.84 12.63
CA ALA A 11 -11.85 7.22 13.43
C ALA A 11 -10.63 6.82 12.57
N ARG A 12 -10.85 6.28 11.36
CA ARG A 12 -9.77 5.98 10.41
C ARG A 12 -9.03 7.23 9.96
N ARG A 13 -9.74 8.27 9.52
CA ARG A 13 -9.12 9.54 9.11
C ARG A 13 -8.25 10.15 10.21
N VAL A 14 -8.74 10.15 11.44
CA VAL A 14 -7.95 10.61 12.60
C VAL A 14 -6.74 9.71 12.83
N ALA A 15 -6.91 8.38 12.78
CA ALA A 15 -5.81 7.45 12.95
C ALA A 15 -4.73 7.61 11.86
N ASP A 16 -5.11 7.86 10.61
CA ASP A 16 -4.19 8.11 9.51
C ASP A 16 -3.40 9.41 9.75
N LEU A 17 -4.06 10.51 10.14
CA LEU A 17 -3.38 11.75 10.49
C LEU A 17 -2.40 11.57 11.67
N VAL A 18 -2.86 10.95 12.76
CA VAL A 18 -2.04 10.72 13.96
C VAL A 18 -0.89 9.76 13.67
N GLY A 19 -1.11 8.72 12.88
CA GLY A 19 -0.09 7.75 12.51
C GLY A 19 0.96 8.29 11.54
N LEU A 20 0.58 9.22 10.65
CA LEU A 20 1.44 9.71 9.58
C LEU A 20 2.16 11.02 9.92
N HIS A 21 1.62 11.89 10.77
CA HIS A 21 2.23 13.21 11.02
C HIS A 21 3.69 13.18 11.49
N PRO A 22 4.18 12.19 12.28
CA PRO A 22 5.57 12.20 12.75
C PRO A 22 6.57 11.98 11.61
N TYR A 23 6.13 11.44 10.47
CA TYR A 23 7.01 11.23 9.32
C TYR A 23 7.42 12.54 8.64
N LEU A 24 6.58 13.59 8.70
CA LEU A 24 6.90 14.91 8.14
C LEU A 24 7.92 15.68 8.99
N GLN A 25 8.09 15.29 10.25
CA GLN A 25 9.05 15.90 11.17
C GLN A 25 10.43 15.23 11.12
N ARG A 26 10.60 14.14 10.36
CA ARG A 26 11.86 13.38 10.28
C ARG A 26 12.71 13.85 9.10
N PRO A 27 14.05 13.72 9.18
CA PRO A 27 14.91 13.90 8.02
C PRO A 27 14.50 12.92 6.92
N PHE A 28 14.41 13.40 5.69
CA PHE A 28 14.05 12.58 4.55
C PHE A 28 14.75 13.10 3.28
N PRO A 29 15.32 12.22 2.42
CA PRO A 29 15.97 12.65 1.19
C PRO A 29 15.00 13.33 0.22
N ASP A 30 15.42 14.42 -0.39
CA ASP A 30 14.59 15.23 -1.26
C ASP A 30 14.21 14.47 -2.55
N GLU A 31 15.10 13.62 -3.07
CA GLU A 31 14.85 12.81 -4.28
C GLU A 31 13.66 11.85 -4.11
N GLY A 32 13.42 11.39 -2.88
CA GLY A 32 12.30 10.49 -2.56
C GLY A 32 11.04 11.23 -2.12
N ARG A 33 11.12 12.52 -1.79
CA ARG A 33 10.12 13.24 -0.99
C ARG A 33 8.77 13.28 -1.68
N ARG A 34 8.77 13.62 -2.97
CA ARG A 34 7.55 13.64 -3.80
C ARG A 34 6.83 12.29 -3.82
N ALA A 35 7.57 11.19 -3.97
CA ALA A 35 6.99 9.85 -3.94
C ALA A 35 6.40 9.50 -2.56
N GLY A 36 7.04 9.95 -1.48
CA GLY A 36 6.51 9.85 -0.12
C GLY A 36 5.21 10.60 0.07
N LEU A 37 5.17 11.87 -0.35
CA LEU A 37 3.99 12.73 -0.26
C LEU A 37 2.81 12.20 -1.08
N VAL A 38 3.04 11.71 -2.30
CA VAL A 38 2.00 11.06 -3.11
C VAL A 38 1.42 9.83 -2.42
N ARG A 39 2.23 9.04 -1.71
CA ARG A 39 1.73 7.90 -0.91
C ARG A 39 0.89 8.38 0.27
N MET A 40 1.31 9.44 0.96
CA MET A 40 0.54 10.01 2.09
C MET A 40 -0.78 10.64 1.64
N ALA A 41 -0.82 11.29 0.47
CA ALA A 41 -2.03 11.88 -0.11
C ALA A 41 -3.15 10.87 -0.41
N VAL A 42 -2.83 9.57 -0.50
CA VAL A 42 -3.83 8.50 -0.63
C VAL A 42 -4.51 8.20 0.70
N ALA A 43 -3.80 8.37 1.81
CA ALA A 43 -4.25 8.00 3.14
C ALA A 43 -4.89 9.19 3.87
N ALA A 44 -4.37 10.40 3.69
CA ALA A 44 -4.83 11.59 4.40
C ALA A 44 -4.74 12.85 3.52
N ASP A 45 -5.56 13.84 3.87
CA ASP A 45 -5.42 15.20 3.35
C ASP A 45 -4.04 15.76 3.77
N LEU A 46 -3.20 16.09 2.79
CA LEU A 46 -1.85 16.56 3.08
C LEU A 46 -1.83 17.93 3.76
N GLY A 47 -2.78 18.82 3.47
CA GLY A 47 -2.87 20.11 4.14
C GLY A 47 -3.13 19.93 5.64
N ALA A 48 -4.10 19.09 5.98
CA ALA A 48 -4.38 18.72 7.36
C ALA A 48 -3.20 18.00 8.03
N LEU A 49 -2.49 17.14 7.30
CA LEU A 49 -1.33 16.42 7.81
C LEU A 49 -0.16 17.37 8.13
N HIS A 50 0.15 18.32 7.26
CA HIS A 50 1.19 19.33 7.51
C HIS A 50 0.79 20.26 8.65
N ALA A 51 -0.47 20.68 8.73
CA ALA A 51 -0.98 21.50 9.83
C ALA A 51 -0.83 20.80 11.19
N LEU A 52 -1.21 19.52 11.27
CA LEU A 52 -1.04 18.71 12.48
C LEU A 52 0.44 18.51 12.82
N ALA A 53 1.27 18.17 11.83
CA ALA A 53 2.70 17.96 12.03
C ALA A 53 3.41 19.25 12.52
N GLY A 54 3.04 20.41 11.98
CA GLY A 54 3.58 21.70 12.41
C GLY A 54 3.14 22.07 13.83
N ALA A 55 1.85 21.87 14.17
CA ALA A 55 1.33 22.11 15.51
C ALA A 55 1.94 21.18 16.57
N ALA A 56 2.25 19.94 16.20
CA ALA A 56 2.84 18.93 17.07
C ALA A 56 4.39 18.95 17.09
N ALA A 57 5.04 19.87 16.37
CA ALA A 57 6.50 19.92 16.28
C ALA A 57 7.13 20.36 17.61
N GLY A 58 7.95 19.49 18.20
CA GLY A 58 8.57 19.71 19.51
C GLY A 58 9.71 20.74 19.52
N ASP A 59 10.33 21.01 18.38
CA ASP A 59 11.46 21.91 18.23
C ASP A 59 11.43 22.68 16.89
N ALA A 60 12.38 23.59 16.70
CA ALA A 60 12.48 24.42 15.51
C ALA A 60 12.85 23.61 14.25
N GLU A 61 13.70 22.60 14.40
CA GLU A 61 14.16 21.76 13.28
C GLU A 61 13.00 20.91 12.72
N ALA A 62 12.16 20.37 13.59
CA ALA A 62 10.95 19.66 13.21
C ALA A 62 9.96 20.58 12.48
N ARG A 63 9.84 21.86 12.88
CA ARG A 63 8.99 22.84 12.18
C ARG A 63 9.54 23.15 10.79
N GLU A 64 10.84 23.42 10.68
CA GLU A 64 11.51 23.67 9.41
C GLU A 64 11.34 22.50 8.44
N ARG A 65 11.46 21.25 8.92
CA ARG A 65 11.22 20.05 8.09
C ARG A 65 9.78 19.96 7.57
N VAL A 66 8.80 20.32 8.40
CA VAL A 66 7.38 20.33 8.00
C VAL A 66 7.13 21.44 6.98
N GLU A 67 7.69 22.63 7.19
CA GLU A 67 7.60 23.75 6.24
C GLU A 67 8.24 23.38 4.89
N TRP A 68 9.45 22.79 4.92
CA TRP A 68 10.12 22.30 3.72
C TRP A 68 9.29 21.23 3.00
N SER A 69 8.70 20.30 3.74
CA SER A 69 7.79 19.30 3.18
C SER A 69 6.54 19.91 2.55
N ALA A 70 5.98 20.97 3.16
CA ALA A 70 4.80 21.65 2.63
C ALA A 70 5.11 22.33 1.29
N LEU A 71 6.29 22.94 1.14
CA LEU A 71 6.74 23.52 -0.13
C LEU A 71 6.79 22.46 -1.24
N TYR A 72 7.37 21.29 -0.98
CA TYR A 72 7.37 20.18 -1.95
C TYR A 72 5.98 19.67 -2.29
N ALA A 73 5.06 19.66 -1.32
CA ALA A 73 3.67 19.25 -1.56
C ALA A 73 2.96 20.27 -2.45
N GLU A 74 3.20 21.56 -2.24
CA GLU A 74 2.66 22.66 -3.05
C GLU A 74 3.20 22.61 -4.49
N GLU A 75 4.52 22.53 -4.66
CA GLU A 75 5.17 22.43 -5.97
C GLU A 75 4.69 21.21 -6.77
N ALA A 76 4.40 20.11 -6.10
CA ALA A 76 3.87 18.90 -6.72
C ALA A 76 2.35 18.93 -6.94
N GLY A 77 1.65 20.02 -6.59
CA GLY A 77 0.20 20.15 -6.73
C GLY A 77 -0.60 19.20 -5.85
N LEU A 78 -0.03 18.81 -4.69
CA LEU A 78 -0.62 17.80 -3.80
C LEU A 78 -1.48 18.40 -2.68
N LEU A 79 -1.49 19.73 -2.56
CA LEU A 79 -2.30 20.44 -1.59
C LEU A 79 -3.72 20.63 -2.15
N GLY A 80 -4.65 19.85 -1.65
CA GLY A 80 -6.05 19.87 -2.05
C GLY A 80 -6.77 18.60 -1.58
N PRO A 81 -8.11 18.58 -1.66
CA PRO A 81 -8.91 17.46 -1.14
C PRO A 81 -8.79 16.17 -1.99
N ASP A 82 -8.44 16.27 -3.29
CA ASP A 82 -8.25 15.12 -4.17
C ASP A 82 -7.18 15.40 -5.25
N PRO A 83 -5.90 15.51 -4.86
CA PRO A 83 -4.83 15.94 -5.76
C PRO A 83 -4.57 14.96 -6.92
N LEU A 84 -4.96 13.70 -6.75
CA LEU A 84 -4.83 12.67 -7.78
C LEU A 84 -6.13 12.40 -8.55
N GLY A 85 -7.21 13.15 -8.24
CA GLY A 85 -8.53 13.00 -8.85
C GLY A 85 -8.49 13.08 -10.37
N PRO A 86 -7.95 14.15 -10.98
CA PRO A 86 -7.89 14.30 -12.43
C PRO A 86 -7.13 13.15 -13.13
N LEU A 87 -6.02 12.70 -12.54
CA LEU A 87 -5.25 11.57 -13.06
C LEU A 87 -6.06 10.26 -13.00
N ARG A 88 -6.76 10.03 -11.88
CA ARG A 88 -7.59 8.84 -11.65
C ARG A 88 -8.79 8.81 -12.58
N GLU A 89 -9.44 9.95 -12.79
CA GLU A 89 -10.60 10.09 -13.66
C GLU A 89 -10.24 9.90 -15.12
N GLY A 90 -9.23 10.61 -15.63
CA GLY A 90 -8.81 10.46 -17.02
C GLY A 90 -8.29 9.04 -17.34
N LEU A 91 -7.64 8.38 -16.38
CA LEU A 91 -7.23 6.98 -16.55
C LEU A 91 -8.44 6.04 -16.61
N ARG A 92 -9.44 6.24 -15.74
CA ARG A 92 -10.67 5.44 -15.74
C ARG A 92 -11.47 5.61 -17.02
N GLU A 93 -11.58 6.83 -17.51
CA GLU A 93 -12.25 7.13 -18.78
C GLU A 93 -11.55 6.40 -19.94
N SER A 94 -10.23 6.52 -20.02
CA SER A 94 -9.43 5.91 -21.09
C SER A 94 -9.37 4.38 -21.06
N LEU A 95 -9.61 3.78 -19.89
CA LEU A 95 -9.51 2.34 -19.64
C LEU A 95 -10.85 1.72 -19.23
N GLY A 96 -11.98 2.35 -19.56
CA GLY A 96 -13.31 1.97 -19.08
C GLY A 96 -13.75 0.55 -19.44
N ASP A 97 -13.19 -0.02 -20.51
CA ASP A 97 -13.48 -1.39 -20.97
C ASP A 97 -12.66 -2.47 -20.25
N LEU A 98 -11.71 -2.09 -19.38
CA LEU A 98 -10.92 -3.06 -18.62
C LEU A 98 -11.71 -3.66 -17.46
N GLY A 99 -11.45 -4.95 -17.19
CA GLY A 99 -11.92 -5.58 -15.96
C GLY A 99 -11.35 -4.88 -14.71
N PRO A 100 -12.06 -4.96 -13.56
CA PRO A 100 -11.73 -4.19 -12.35
C PRO A 100 -10.30 -4.41 -11.85
N ASP A 101 -9.81 -5.65 -11.87
CA ASP A 101 -8.44 -5.97 -11.46
C ASP A 101 -7.39 -5.27 -12.32
N ALA A 102 -7.58 -5.27 -13.64
CA ALA A 102 -6.64 -4.64 -14.57
C ALA A 102 -6.68 -3.12 -14.42
N ALA A 103 -7.86 -2.54 -14.24
CA ALA A 103 -8.02 -1.11 -13.96
C ALA A 103 -7.32 -0.71 -12.64
N ASP A 104 -7.50 -1.48 -11.57
CA ASP A 104 -6.84 -1.23 -10.28
C ASP A 104 -5.32 -1.39 -10.37
N ARG A 105 -4.84 -2.39 -11.11
CA ARG A 105 -3.40 -2.56 -11.36
C ARG A 105 -2.81 -1.39 -12.15
N CYS A 106 -3.51 -0.94 -13.19
CA CYS A 106 -3.11 0.23 -13.97
C CYS A 106 -3.06 1.47 -13.09
N TRP A 107 -4.10 1.69 -12.26
CA TRP A 107 -4.13 2.81 -11.31
C TRP A 107 -2.96 2.77 -10.32
N ALA A 108 -2.69 1.62 -9.71
CA ALA A 108 -1.58 1.48 -8.78
C ALA A 108 -0.23 1.82 -9.42
N GLN A 109 0.01 1.35 -10.65
CA GLN A 109 1.23 1.66 -11.40
C GLN A 109 1.32 3.13 -11.82
N ALA A 110 0.22 3.72 -12.27
CA ALA A 110 0.16 5.14 -12.64
C ALA A 110 0.49 6.03 -11.44
N ARG A 111 -0.09 5.75 -10.26
CA ARG A 111 0.22 6.49 -9.04
C ARG A 111 1.69 6.39 -8.63
N GLU A 112 2.30 5.22 -8.75
CA GLU A 112 3.73 5.02 -8.46
C GLU A 112 4.61 5.83 -9.43
N ALA A 113 4.30 5.76 -10.73
CA ALA A 113 5.01 6.53 -11.76
C ALA A 113 4.83 8.05 -11.56
N PHE A 114 3.61 8.47 -11.22
CA PHE A 114 3.31 9.87 -10.90
C PHE A 114 4.14 10.31 -9.72
N GLY A 115 4.17 9.56 -8.61
CA GLY A 115 4.98 9.90 -7.43
C GLY A 115 6.48 10.00 -7.70
N ARG A 116 7.01 9.18 -8.63
CA ARG A 116 8.41 9.26 -9.06
C ARG A 116 8.70 10.38 -10.08
N GLY A 117 7.67 11.01 -10.63
CA GLY A 117 7.83 12.09 -11.62
C GLY A 117 8.00 11.60 -13.04
N GLY A 118 7.75 10.31 -13.28
CA GLY A 118 7.81 9.72 -14.61
C GLY A 118 6.58 10.03 -15.47
N ILE A 119 5.47 10.48 -14.84
CA ILE A 119 4.24 10.91 -15.53
C ILE A 119 3.61 12.09 -14.79
N SER A 120 2.81 12.85 -15.50
CA SER A 120 2.03 13.99 -15.01
C SER A 120 0.57 14.01 -15.52
N THR A 121 0.29 13.30 -16.62
CA THR A 121 -1.03 13.31 -17.29
C THR A 121 -1.69 11.93 -17.37
N ALA A 122 -3.00 11.91 -17.62
CA ALA A 122 -3.74 10.68 -17.87
C ALA A 122 -3.25 9.95 -19.14
N GLY A 123 -2.90 10.68 -20.21
CA GLY A 123 -2.36 10.07 -21.43
C GLY A 123 -1.04 9.34 -21.18
N GLU A 124 -0.13 9.95 -20.41
CA GLU A 124 1.11 9.30 -19.98
C GLU A 124 0.83 8.09 -19.06
N ALA A 125 -0.18 8.17 -18.19
CA ALA A 125 -0.60 7.04 -17.35
C ALA A 125 -1.12 5.86 -18.19
N VAL A 126 -1.90 6.14 -19.22
CA VAL A 126 -2.39 5.14 -20.18
C VAL A 126 -1.21 4.47 -20.86
N ALA A 127 -0.24 5.25 -21.34
CA ALA A 127 0.98 4.72 -21.94
C ALA A 127 1.79 3.88 -20.94
N ALA A 128 2.06 4.38 -19.73
CA ALA A 128 2.89 3.70 -18.73
C ALA A 128 2.29 2.37 -18.22
N THR A 129 0.98 2.17 -18.37
CA THR A 129 0.25 1.00 -17.82
C THR A 129 -0.08 -0.06 -18.87
N TRP A 130 0.29 0.13 -20.14
CA TRP A 130 -0.09 -0.74 -21.27
C TRP A 130 0.12 -2.23 -21.02
N ARG A 131 1.23 -2.60 -20.37
CA ARG A 131 1.62 -3.99 -20.09
C ARG A 131 0.68 -4.74 -19.13
N TRP A 132 -0.19 -4.03 -18.41
CA TRP A 132 -1.07 -4.62 -17.40
C TRP A 132 -2.51 -4.83 -17.88
N ARG A 133 -2.84 -4.34 -19.08
CA ARG A 133 -4.22 -4.29 -19.57
C ARG A 133 -4.79 -5.67 -19.91
N ASP A 134 -3.94 -6.65 -20.18
CA ASP A 134 -4.37 -8.03 -20.43
C ASP A 134 -4.77 -8.78 -19.14
N GLY A 135 -4.63 -8.15 -17.97
CA GLY A 135 -4.99 -8.74 -16.68
C GLY A 135 -4.02 -9.82 -16.19
N ARG A 136 -2.92 -10.09 -16.91
CA ARG A 136 -1.94 -11.12 -16.55
C ARG A 136 -0.85 -10.52 -15.68
N PHE A 137 -1.06 -10.59 -14.38
CA PHE A 137 -0.06 -10.24 -13.38
C PHE A 137 -0.21 -11.14 -12.15
N PRO A 138 0.89 -11.36 -11.40
CA PRO A 138 0.81 -12.08 -10.14
C PRO A 138 0.01 -11.26 -9.13
N ARG A 139 -0.92 -11.92 -8.43
CA ARG A 139 -1.71 -11.35 -7.34
C ARG A 139 -1.21 -11.94 -6.02
N LEU A 140 -0.89 -11.09 -5.06
CA LEU A 140 -0.57 -11.52 -3.69
C LEU A 140 -1.72 -11.13 -2.76
N VAL A 141 -2.28 -12.12 -2.07
CA VAL A 141 -3.21 -11.91 -0.95
C VAL A 141 -2.45 -12.15 0.34
N GLN A 142 -2.08 -11.08 1.03
CA GLN A 142 -1.49 -11.13 2.35
C GLN A 142 -2.59 -10.99 3.41
N LEU A 143 -2.63 -11.92 4.36
CA LEU A 143 -3.59 -11.87 5.44
C LEU A 143 -3.03 -11.09 6.62
N CYS A 144 -3.75 -10.06 7.06
CA CYS A 144 -3.39 -9.23 8.20
C CYS A 144 -4.55 -9.16 9.20
N GLY A 145 -4.24 -9.24 10.49
CA GLY A 145 -5.25 -9.18 11.56
C GLY A 145 -4.82 -9.94 12.81
N PRO A 146 -5.45 -9.67 13.96
CA PRO A 146 -5.10 -10.33 15.21
C PRO A 146 -5.34 -11.85 15.16
N SER A 147 -4.73 -12.58 16.09
CA SER A 147 -5.04 -14.01 16.26
C SER A 147 -6.55 -14.21 16.50
N GLY A 148 -7.11 -15.29 15.95
CA GLY A 148 -8.55 -15.60 16.06
C GLY A 148 -9.48 -14.80 15.15
N SER A 149 -9.00 -13.83 14.35
CA SER A 149 -9.86 -13.00 13.49
C SER A 149 -10.40 -13.70 12.23
N GLY A 150 -10.21 -15.02 12.09
CA GLY A 150 -10.69 -15.81 10.94
C GLY A 150 -9.84 -15.73 9.67
N LYS A 151 -8.60 -15.19 9.72
CA LYS A 151 -7.69 -15.06 8.54
C LYS A 151 -7.56 -16.36 7.75
N SER A 152 -7.12 -17.43 8.40
CA SER A 152 -6.90 -18.72 7.74
C SER A 152 -8.20 -19.36 7.24
N THR A 153 -9.35 -19.06 7.86
CA THR A 153 -10.67 -19.49 7.35
C THR A 153 -11.02 -18.75 6.05
N TYR A 154 -10.87 -17.42 6.04
CA TYR A 154 -11.08 -16.60 4.84
C TYR A 154 -10.17 -17.03 3.69
N ALA A 155 -8.90 -17.26 3.99
CA ALA A 155 -7.90 -17.66 3.00
C ALA A 155 -8.25 -18.94 2.25
N ARG A 156 -8.75 -19.95 2.97
CA ARG A 156 -9.18 -21.23 2.38
C ARG A 156 -10.44 -21.11 1.52
N SER A 157 -11.21 -20.04 1.69
CA SER A 157 -12.41 -19.77 0.89
C SER A 157 -12.12 -19.08 -0.43
N LEU A 158 -10.88 -18.59 -0.64
CA LEU A 158 -10.50 -17.85 -1.84
C LEU A 158 -10.47 -18.78 -3.07
N PRO A 159 -11.22 -18.48 -4.14
CA PRO A 159 -11.15 -19.24 -5.38
C PRO A 159 -9.89 -18.88 -6.18
N GLY A 160 -9.44 -19.80 -7.05
CA GLY A 160 -8.37 -19.51 -8.03
C GLY A 160 -6.98 -19.28 -7.42
N VAL A 161 -6.73 -19.77 -6.20
CA VAL A 161 -5.43 -19.71 -5.54
C VAL A 161 -4.49 -20.73 -6.16
N GLY A 162 -3.42 -20.26 -6.80
CA GLY A 162 -2.36 -21.10 -7.37
C GLY A 162 -1.35 -21.59 -6.34
N ALA A 163 -1.17 -20.84 -5.25
CA ALA A 163 -0.32 -21.26 -4.12
C ALA A 163 -0.83 -20.66 -2.80
N TYR A 164 -0.89 -21.49 -1.76
CA TYR A 164 -1.21 -21.09 -0.39
C TYR A 164 0.00 -21.38 0.51
N ILE A 165 0.56 -20.34 1.12
CA ILE A 165 1.77 -20.44 1.94
C ILE A 165 1.45 -19.96 3.35
N SER A 166 1.47 -20.89 4.30
CA SER A 166 1.15 -20.65 5.71
C SER A 166 2.38 -20.90 6.58
N LEU A 167 2.79 -19.89 7.35
CA LEU A 167 3.90 -20.06 8.30
C LEU A 167 3.53 -21.04 9.43
N ASP A 168 2.25 -21.12 9.79
CA ASP A 168 1.77 -22.09 10.77
C ASP A 168 1.83 -23.54 10.26
N ASP A 169 1.61 -23.74 8.95
CA ASP A 169 1.75 -25.07 8.35
C ASP A 169 3.23 -25.48 8.29
N LEU A 170 4.14 -24.53 8.00
CA LEU A 170 5.59 -24.76 8.07
C LEU A 170 6.06 -25.10 9.49
N ARG A 171 5.54 -24.43 10.52
CA ARG A 171 5.82 -24.77 11.94
C ARG A 171 5.29 -26.16 12.29
N THR A 172 4.06 -26.46 11.87
CA THR A 172 3.44 -27.78 12.10
C THR A 172 4.26 -28.90 11.45
N ALA A 173 4.76 -28.70 10.23
CA ALA A 173 5.62 -29.67 9.55
C ALA A 173 6.95 -29.93 10.28
N ARG A 174 7.40 -28.98 11.10
CA ARG A 174 8.59 -29.10 11.97
C ARG A 174 8.27 -29.69 13.36
N GLY A 175 7.00 -30.01 13.62
CA GLY A 175 6.54 -30.76 14.79
C GLY A 175 5.51 -30.03 15.65
N SER A 176 5.58 -28.70 15.77
CA SER A 176 4.63 -27.93 16.57
C SER A 176 4.35 -26.56 15.98
N ARG A 177 3.06 -26.25 15.82
CA ARG A 177 2.59 -24.93 15.40
C ARG A 177 3.00 -23.81 16.36
N SER A 178 3.05 -24.10 17.66
CA SER A 178 3.35 -23.10 18.70
C SER A 178 4.83 -22.93 18.98
N ASP A 179 5.70 -23.78 18.40
CA ASP A 179 7.14 -23.66 18.61
C ASP A 179 7.73 -22.53 17.75
N GLN A 180 8.28 -21.52 18.43
CA GLN A 180 8.90 -20.36 17.80
C GLN A 180 10.43 -20.41 17.74
N ARG A 181 11.07 -21.49 18.22
CA ARG A 181 12.54 -21.58 18.27
C ARG A 181 13.20 -21.49 16.89
N ALA A 182 12.52 -21.99 15.85
CA ALA A 182 13.01 -21.99 14.47
C ALA A 182 12.35 -20.92 13.59
N ASN A 183 11.82 -19.83 14.17
CA ASN A 183 11.01 -18.85 13.44
C ASN A 183 11.76 -18.17 12.27
N ALA A 184 13.06 -17.91 12.42
CA ALA A 184 13.87 -17.33 11.35
C ALA A 184 13.99 -18.26 10.13
N ASP A 185 14.13 -19.56 10.35
CA ASP A 185 14.20 -20.55 9.28
C ASP A 185 12.85 -20.78 8.62
N VAL A 186 11.76 -20.77 9.42
CA VAL A 186 10.39 -20.82 8.91
C VAL A 186 10.08 -19.61 8.01
N LEU A 187 10.48 -18.41 8.44
CA LEU A 187 10.30 -17.20 7.64
C LEU A 187 11.08 -17.28 6.34
N ARG A 188 12.36 -17.69 6.39
CA ARG A 188 13.20 -17.83 5.18
C ARG A 188 12.59 -18.82 4.20
N GLU A 189 12.24 -20.02 4.67
CA GLU A 189 11.59 -21.04 3.85
C GLU A 189 10.26 -20.56 3.26
N GLY A 190 9.47 -19.83 4.05
CA GLY A 190 8.23 -19.21 3.57
C GLY A 190 8.51 -18.19 2.45
N LEU A 191 9.48 -17.30 2.63
CA LEU A 191 9.85 -16.30 1.63
C LEU A 191 10.38 -16.95 0.34
N ASP A 192 11.18 -18.00 0.44
CA ASP A 192 11.68 -18.75 -0.72
C ASP A 192 10.51 -19.38 -1.51
N ARG A 193 9.52 -19.96 -0.79
CA ARG A 193 8.30 -20.50 -1.43
C ARG A 193 7.44 -19.40 -2.04
N LEU A 194 7.36 -18.23 -1.41
CA LEU A 194 6.61 -17.08 -1.89
C LEU A 194 7.22 -16.53 -3.18
N ASP A 195 8.54 -16.37 -3.21
CA ASP A 195 9.27 -15.93 -4.39
C ASP A 195 9.06 -16.88 -5.58
N ALA A 196 9.24 -18.18 -5.36
CA ALA A 196 9.00 -19.19 -6.39
C ALA A 196 7.56 -19.19 -6.92
N ALA A 197 6.56 -19.04 -6.03
CA ALA A 197 5.16 -18.99 -6.41
C ALA A 197 4.81 -17.72 -7.21
N LEU A 198 5.35 -16.56 -6.82
CA LEU A 198 5.16 -15.30 -7.53
C LEU A 198 5.86 -15.33 -8.90
N ALA A 199 7.06 -15.91 -8.99
CA ALA A 199 7.77 -16.11 -10.25
C ALA A 199 6.97 -17.00 -11.21
N ALA A 200 6.38 -18.10 -10.72
CA ALA A 200 5.50 -18.95 -11.53
C ALA A 200 4.24 -18.20 -12.00
N ALA A 201 3.63 -17.40 -11.12
CA ALA A 201 2.46 -16.58 -11.45
C ALA A 201 2.78 -15.40 -12.39
N ALA A 202 4.04 -14.99 -12.54
CA ALA A 202 4.42 -13.87 -13.40
C ALA A 202 4.21 -14.16 -14.89
N ALA A 203 4.32 -15.41 -15.33
CA ALA A 203 4.21 -15.78 -16.75
C ALA A 203 2.76 -15.83 -17.27
N GLY A 204 1.81 -16.21 -16.43
CA GLY A 204 0.41 -16.44 -16.82
C GLY A 204 -0.62 -15.66 -16.00
N GLY A 205 -0.18 -14.91 -14.98
CA GLY A 205 -1.04 -14.47 -13.89
C GLY A 205 -1.26 -15.59 -12.86
N GLY A 206 -1.92 -15.25 -11.77
CA GLY A 206 -2.27 -16.22 -10.71
C GLY A 206 -2.32 -15.57 -9.34
N THR A 207 -3.01 -16.22 -8.41
CA THR A 207 -3.17 -15.72 -7.03
C THR A 207 -2.33 -16.55 -6.08
N VAL A 208 -1.45 -15.89 -5.33
CA VAL A 208 -0.66 -16.46 -4.24
C VAL A 208 -1.19 -15.91 -2.93
N VAL A 209 -1.44 -16.77 -1.96
CA VAL A 209 -1.87 -16.39 -0.62
C VAL A 209 -0.71 -16.56 0.35
N TRP A 210 -0.44 -15.51 1.12
CA TRP A 210 0.56 -15.49 2.18
C TRP A 210 -0.14 -15.34 3.55
N ASP A 211 -0.21 -16.45 4.29
CA ASP A 211 -0.71 -16.52 5.67
C ASP A 211 0.47 -16.52 6.65
N ALA A 212 1.04 -15.33 6.85
CA ALA A 212 1.94 -15.09 7.97
C ALA A 212 1.12 -14.67 9.19
N THR A 213 0.71 -15.64 9.99
CA THR A 213 0.24 -15.38 11.34
C THR A 213 1.42 -14.88 12.18
N SER A 214 1.32 -13.61 12.59
CA SER A 214 2.12 -12.98 13.66
C SER A 214 1.59 -13.37 15.03
#